data_AF-A0A2E7WYZ3-F1
#
_entry.id   AF-A0A2E7WYZ3-F1
#
_cell.length_a   1.000
_cell.length_b   1.000
_cell.length_c   1.000
_cell.angle_alpha   90.00
_cell.angle_beta   90.00
_cell.angle_gamma   90.00
#
_symmetry.space_group_name_H-M   'P 1'
#
loop_
_entity.id
_entity.type
_entity.pdbx_description
1 polymer ?
#
loop_
_entity_poly.entity_id
_entity_poly.type
_entity_poly.pdbx_seq_one_letter_code
_entity_poly.pdbx_strand_id
1 'polypeptide(L)'
;MGAPRGQYVPRFDGLGKCIVCDVPCTAMNYLVNDGKKYCIGCWVEQNNPTHPELEKIKEDVSSAVGVWKCLKWYREDRKLPNGPYSYKKY
;
A
#
# COMPACT_ATOMS: atom_id res chain seq x y z
N MET A 1 7.24 -24.62 8.58
CA MET A 1 6.30 -24.68 9.72
C MET A 1 4.96 -24.13 9.22
N GLY A 2 3.97 -25.01 9.03
CA GLY A 2 2.65 -24.64 8.51
C GLY A 2 1.77 -24.08 9.63
N ALA A 3 1.14 -22.93 9.40
CA ALA A 3 0.24 -22.33 10.38
C ALA A 3 -1.01 -23.22 10.59
N PRO A 4 -1.52 -23.35 11.82
CA PRO A 4 -2.70 -24.15 12.12
C PRO A 4 -3.94 -23.53 11.45
N ARG A 5 -4.72 -24.39 10.78
CA ARG A 5 -6.02 -24.03 10.20
C ARG A 5 -6.99 -23.66 11.34
N GLY A 6 -7.49 -22.41 11.36
CA GLY A 6 -8.60 -22.02 12.24
C GLY A 6 -8.41 -20.74 13.07
N GLN A 7 -7.26 -20.08 13.04
CA GLN A 7 -7.14 -18.72 13.60
C GLN A 7 -7.45 -17.69 12.50
N TYR A 8 -8.48 -16.86 12.71
CA TYR A 8 -8.67 -15.63 11.94
C TYR A 8 -7.50 -14.70 12.26
N VAL A 9 -6.41 -14.87 11.53
CA VAL A 9 -5.37 -13.86 11.44
C VAL A 9 -5.92 -12.80 10.49
N PRO A 10 -6.21 -11.57 10.96
CA PRO A 10 -6.59 -10.51 10.04
C PRO A 10 -5.44 -10.33 9.05
N ARG A 11 -5.65 -10.78 7.80
CA ARG A 11 -4.69 -10.54 6.73
C ARG A 11 -4.77 -9.07 6.39
N PHE A 12 -3.65 -8.39 6.47
CA PHE A 12 -3.52 -7.06 5.90
C PHE A 12 -3.48 -7.23 4.37
N ASP A 13 -4.63 -7.14 3.70
CA ASP A 13 -4.74 -7.26 2.24
C ASP A 13 -4.21 -6.02 1.49
N GLY A 14 -3.68 -5.04 2.23
CA GLY A 14 -3.20 -3.78 1.67
C GLY A 14 -4.29 -2.99 0.98
N LEU A 15 -3.86 -2.01 0.20
CA LEU A 15 -4.78 -1.24 -0.63
C LEU A 15 -5.10 -1.96 -1.94
N GLY A 16 -4.74 -3.23 -2.09
CA GLY A 16 -4.89 -4.01 -3.31
C GLY A 16 -3.94 -3.59 -4.44
N LYS A 17 -4.30 -3.96 -5.66
CA LYS A 17 -3.54 -3.69 -6.88
C LYS A 17 -4.46 -3.15 -7.97
N CYS A 18 -3.88 -2.44 -8.94
CA CYS A 18 -4.61 -2.01 -10.12
C CYS A 18 -4.97 -3.21 -11.00
N ILE A 19 -6.22 -3.26 -11.49
CA ILE A 19 -6.69 -4.33 -12.39
C ILE A 19 -6.02 -4.31 -13.77
N VAL A 20 -5.46 -3.17 -14.19
CA VAL A 20 -4.89 -2.98 -15.53
C VAL A 20 -3.39 -3.32 -15.55
N CYS A 21 -2.62 -2.75 -14.62
CA CYS A 21 -1.15 -2.86 -14.61
C CYS A 21 -0.58 -3.69 -13.44
N ASP A 22 -1.43 -4.24 -12.57
CA ASP A 22 -1.07 -5.01 -11.35
C ASP A 22 -0.15 -4.28 -10.37
N VAL A 23 0.06 -2.96 -10.56
CA VAL A 23 0.86 -2.15 -9.64
C VAL A 23 0.14 -2.05 -8.28
N PRO A 24 0.85 -2.24 -7.15
CA PRO A 24 0.26 -2.07 -5.83
C PRO A 24 -0.33 -0.68 -5.67
N CYS A 25 -1.55 -0.59 -5.18
CA CYS A 25 -2.13 0.70 -4.83
C CYS A 25 -1.48 1.23 -3.56
N THR A 26 -1.09 2.50 -3.57
CA THR A 26 -0.66 3.22 -2.36
C THR A 26 -1.75 4.17 -1.91
N ALA A 27 -1.65 4.68 -0.68
CA ALA A 27 -2.62 5.64 -0.17
C ALA A 27 -2.68 6.83 -1.15
N MET A 28 -3.91 7.27 -1.45
CA MET A 28 -4.19 8.39 -2.37
C MET A 28 -3.89 8.19 -3.86
N ASN A 29 -3.33 7.05 -4.30
CA ASN A 29 -2.98 6.79 -5.70
C ASN A 29 -3.85 5.73 -6.40
N TYR A 30 -5.07 5.55 -5.93
CA TYR A 30 -6.04 4.63 -6.54
C TYR A 30 -7.45 5.17 -6.42
N LEU A 31 -8.32 4.62 -7.25
CA LEU A 31 -9.77 4.80 -7.17
C LEU A 31 -10.47 3.47 -7.43
N VAL A 32 -11.70 3.39 -6.97
CA VAL A 32 -12.59 2.24 -7.20
C VAL A 32 -13.76 2.73 -8.02
N ASN A 33 -13.96 2.11 -9.18
CA ASN A 33 -15.12 2.36 -10.05
C ASN A 33 -15.77 1.01 -10.39
N ASP A 34 -17.09 0.90 -10.23
CA ASP A 34 -17.86 -0.33 -10.46
C ASP A 34 -17.28 -1.58 -9.77
N GLY A 35 -16.79 -1.42 -8.54
CA GLY A 35 -16.15 -2.49 -7.77
C GLY A 35 -14.77 -2.91 -8.27
N LYS A 36 -14.25 -2.30 -9.34
CA LYS A 36 -12.91 -2.54 -9.88
C LYS A 36 -11.95 -1.46 -9.40
N LYS A 37 -10.73 -1.86 -9.07
CA LYS A 37 -9.70 -0.96 -8.55
C LYS A 37 -8.71 -0.57 -9.63
N TYR A 38 -8.50 0.73 -9.78
CA TYR A 38 -7.59 1.32 -10.76
C TYR A 38 -6.56 2.19 -10.06
N CYS A 39 -5.30 2.16 -10.52
CA CYS A 39 -4.41 3.27 -10.19
C CYS A 39 -4.86 4.51 -10.95
N ILE A 40 -4.55 5.69 -10.43
CA ILE A 40 -4.98 6.96 -11.05
C ILE A 40 -4.46 7.05 -12.48
N GLY A 41 -3.21 6.64 -12.74
CA GLY A 41 -2.64 6.65 -14.09
C GLY A 41 -3.45 5.84 -15.11
N CYS A 42 -3.81 4.59 -14.79
CA CYS A 42 -4.60 3.77 -15.71
C CYS A 42 -6.05 4.26 -15.86
N TRP A 43 -6.61 4.87 -14.82
CA TRP A 43 -7.96 5.47 -14.92
C TRP A 43 -7.97 6.71 -15.81
N VAL A 44 -7.00 7.61 -15.63
CA VAL A 44 -6.87 8.82 -16.44
C VAL A 44 -6.59 8.44 -17.89
N GLU A 45 -5.76 7.42 -18.14
CA GLU A 45 -5.51 6.90 -19.49
C GLU A 45 -6.77 6.40 -20.20
N GLN A 46 -7.68 5.73 -19.47
CA GLN A 46 -8.92 5.23 -20.05
C GLN A 46 -9.95 6.32 -20.31
N ASN A 47 -10.03 7.34 -19.44
CA ASN A 47 -11.09 8.36 -19.50
C ASN A 47 -10.65 9.67 -20.18
N ASN A 48 -9.35 9.97 -20.16
CA ASN A 48 -8.75 11.16 -20.76
C ASN A 48 -7.32 10.86 -21.26
N PRO A 49 -7.19 10.13 -22.38
CA PRO A 49 -5.88 9.75 -22.93
C PRO A 49 -5.04 10.96 -23.38
N THR A 50 -5.68 12.10 -23.66
CA THR A 50 -5.04 13.36 -24.06
C THR A 50 -4.62 14.23 -22.88
N HIS A 51 -4.65 13.71 -21.65
CA HIS A 51 -4.24 14.47 -20.48
C HIS A 51 -2.74 14.87 -20.59
N PRO A 52 -2.41 16.17 -20.52
CA PRO A 52 -1.03 16.64 -20.75
C PRO A 52 -0.02 16.12 -19.73
N GLU A 53 -0.47 15.75 -18.53
CA GLU A 53 0.40 15.21 -17.46
C GLU A 53 0.24 13.69 -17.25
N LEU A 54 -0.27 12.94 -18.23
CA LEU A 54 -0.52 11.51 -18.08
C LEU A 54 0.72 10.71 -17.66
N GLU A 55 1.87 10.99 -18.28
CA GLU A 55 3.13 10.31 -17.98
C GLU A 55 3.59 10.59 -16.54
N LYS A 56 3.49 11.85 -16.12
CA LYS A 56 3.82 12.29 -14.76
C LYS A 56 2.95 11.60 -13.71
N ILE A 57 1.65 11.47 -13.96
CA ILE A 57 0.73 10.74 -13.06
C ILE A 57 1.15 9.26 -12.95
N LYS A 58 1.55 8.61 -14.05
CA LYS A 58 2.03 7.22 -14.01
C LYS A 58 3.35 7.10 -13.23
N GLU A 59 4.24 8.07 -13.39
CA GLU A 59 5.51 8.13 -12.66
C GLU A 59 5.27 8.32 -11.16
N ASP A 60 4.38 9.23 -10.76
CA ASP A 60 3.98 9.46 -9.36
C ASP A 60 3.38 8.22 -8.70
N VAL A 61 2.54 7.47 -9.43
CA VAL A 61 2.01 6.19 -8.94
C VAL A 61 3.16 5.20 -8.69
N SER A 62 4.12 5.13 -9.60
CA SER A 62 5.25 4.18 -9.49
C SER A 62 6.24 4.54 -8.37
N SER A 63 6.52 5.83 -8.20
CA SER A 63 7.45 6.35 -7.18
C SER A 63 6.86 6.18 -5.78
N ALA A 64 5.56 6.47 -5.62
CA ALA A 64 4.85 6.25 -4.37
C ALA A 64 4.88 4.79 -3.92
N VAL A 65 4.79 3.83 -4.86
CA VAL A 65 4.94 2.40 -4.54
C VAL A 65 6.32 2.09 -3.97
N GLY A 66 7.37 2.70 -4.53
CA GLY A 66 8.72 2.60 -3.99
C GLY A 66 8.80 3.09 -2.55
N VAL A 67 8.35 4.32 -2.30
CA VAL A 67 8.35 4.94 -0.96
C VAL A 67 7.51 4.13 0.03
N TRP A 68 6.33 3.68 -0.37
CA TRP A 68 5.41 2.92 0.48
C TRP A 68 5.98 1.55 0.89
N LYS A 69 6.71 0.88 -0.02
CA LYS A 69 7.45 -0.35 0.31
C LYS A 69 8.56 -0.07 1.32
N CYS A 70 9.27 1.04 1.19
CA CYS A 70 10.36 1.44 2.09
C CYS A 70 9.87 1.89 3.48
N LEU A 71 8.77 2.66 3.57
CA LEU A 71 8.15 3.09 4.84
C LEU A 71 7.78 1.90 5.73
N LYS A 72 7.39 0.77 5.14
CA LYS A 72 7.08 -0.43 5.91
C LYS A 72 8.31 -1.18 6.44
N TRP A 73 9.50 -0.87 5.95
CA TRP A 73 10.72 -1.65 6.22
C TRP A 73 11.57 -1.11 7.36
N TYR A 74 11.43 0.17 7.75
CA TYR A 74 12.20 0.73 8.86
C TYR A 74 11.81 0.07 10.19
N ARG A 75 12.73 -0.74 10.72
CA ARG A 75 12.62 -1.45 12.01
C ARG A 75 12.52 -0.48 13.19
N GLU A 76 13.03 0.73 13.01
CA GLU A 76 13.08 1.80 14.02
C GLU A 76 11.70 2.44 14.27
N ASP A 77 10.86 2.58 13.23
CA ASP A 77 9.48 3.08 13.32
C ASP A 77 8.52 2.11 14.02
N ARG A 78 8.94 0.85 14.20
CA ARG A 78 8.21 -0.18 14.95
C ARG A 78 8.85 -0.50 16.29
N LYS A 79 9.58 0.43 16.88
CA LYS A 79 9.75 0.37 18.33
C LYS A 79 8.38 0.59 18.96
N LEU A 80 7.73 -0.51 19.34
CA LEU A 80 6.72 -0.46 20.39
C LEU A 80 7.26 0.45 21.49
N PRO A 81 6.45 1.38 22.04
CA PRO A 81 6.88 2.18 23.18
C PRO A 81 7.53 1.23 24.18
N ASN A 82 8.71 1.58 24.70
CA ASN A 82 9.35 0.76 25.73
C ASN A 82 8.29 0.52 26.81
N GLY A 83 7.82 -0.73 26.91
CA GLY A 83 6.85 -1.11 27.91
C GLY A 83 7.39 -0.74 29.28
N PRO A 84 6.53 -0.57 30.30
CA PRO A 84 6.99 -0.24 31.64
C PRO A 84 8.10 -1.23 32.03
N TYR A 85 9.27 -0.69 32.40
CA TYR A 85 10.41 -1.50 32.82
C TYR A 85 9.93 -2.45 33.91
N SER A 86 10.29 -3.74 33.79
CA SER A 86 10.02 -4.71 34.84
C SER A 86 10.57 -4.15 36.15
N TYR A 87 9.70 -3.85 37.11
CA TYR A 87 10.10 -3.33 38.41
C TYR A 87 11.00 -4.37 39.08
N LYS A 88 12.32 -4.17 38.99
CA LYS A 88 13.27 -4.90 39.83
C LYS A 88 13.18 -4.27 41.22
N LYS A 89 12.59 -4.99 42.16
CA LYS A 89 12.77 -4.75 43.59
C LYS A 89 14.25 -5.03 43.90
N TYR A 90 15.01 -3.99 44.19
CA TYR A 90 16.27 -4.10 44.93
C TYR A 90 15.93 -4.12 46.43
#